data_AF-A0A5K1EW84-F1
#
_entry.id   AF-A0A5K1EW84-F1
#
_cell.length_a   1.000
_cell.length_b   1.000
_cell.length_c   1.000
_cell.angle_alpha   90.00
_cell.angle_beta   90.00
_cell.angle_gamma   90.00
#
_symmetry.space_group_name_H-M   'P 1'
#
loop_
_entity.id
_entity.type
_entity.pdbx_description
1 polymer ?
#
loop_
_entity_poly.entity_id
_entity_poly.type
_entity_poly.pdbx_seq_one_letter_code
_entity_poly.pdbx_strand_id
1 'polypeptide(L)' 'GGYVDRINGVWRVQGSLAVSRAIGDLHLKEWVISEPEVGKLELSSDCQFLVMASDGLWDK' A
#
# COMPACT_ATOMS: atom_id res chain seq x y z
N GLY A 1 -7.86 -16.11 10.72
CA GLY A 1 -6.79 -15.11 10.49
C GLY A 1 -6.22 -15.33 9.10
N GLY A 2 -5.67 -14.28 8.48
CA GLY A 2 -5.02 -14.41 7.17
C GLY A 2 -3.60 -14.97 7.25
N TYR A 3 -3.03 -15.38 6.11
CA TYR A 3 -1.63 -15.80 5.99
C TYR A 3 -0.89 -14.96 4.94
N VAL A 4 0.45 -15.04 4.97
CA VAL A 4 1.33 -14.38 4.01
C VAL A 4 2.27 -15.42 3.41
N ASP A 5 2.26 -15.52 2.08
CA ASP A 5 3.11 -16.45 1.33
C ASP A 5 4.12 -15.70 0.47
N ARG A 6 5.29 -16.30 0.25
CA ARG A 6 6.33 -15.75 -0.62
C ARG A 6 6.27 -16.39 -2.00
N ILE A 7 5.81 -15.65 -3.01
CA ILE A 7 5.66 -16.11 -4.40
C ILE A 7 6.54 -15.25 -5.30
N ASN A 8 7.41 -15.87 -6.08
CA ASN A 8 8.37 -15.19 -6.97
C ASN A 8 9.18 -14.10 -6.26
N GLY A 9 9.59 -14.36 -5.01
CA GLY A 9 10.38 -13.44 -4.20
C GLY A 9 9.58 -12.38 -3.43
N VAL A 10 8.29 -12.20 -3.73
CA VAL A 10 7.42 -11.15 -3.14
C VAL A 10 6.47 -11.76 -2.10
N TRP A 11 6.30 -11.08 -0.97
CA TRP A 11 5.33 -11.46 0.06
C TRP A 11 3.92 -11.04 -0.33
N ARG A 12 2.96 -11.95 -0.21
CA ARG A 12 1.56 -11.73 -0.63
C ARG A 12 0.56 -12.17 0.43
N VAL A 13 -0.38 -11.30 0.76
CA VAL A 13 -1.54 -11.63 1.61
C VAL A 13 -2.42 -12.62 0.87
N GLN A 14 -2.73 -13.74 1.52
CA GLN A 14 -3.50 -14.85 0.93
C GLN A 14 -2.91 -15.37 -0.39
N GLY A 15 -1.59 -15.27 -0.56
CA GLY A 15 -0.91 -15.58 -1.81
C GLY A 15 -1.29 -14.68 -3.01
N SER A 16 -2.12 -13.64 -2.80
CA SER A 16 -2.69 -12.84 -3.88
C SER A 16 -2.08 -11.44 -3.96
N LEU A 17 -2.30 -10.58 -2.95
CA LEU A 17 -1.92 -9.17 -3.00
C LEU A 17 -0.59 -8.88 -2.31
N ALA A 18 0.29 -8.10 -2.95
CA ALA A 18 1.55 -7.64 -2.37
C ALA A 18 1.41 -6.41 -1.46
N VAL A 19 0.19 -6.10 -1.01
CA VAL A 19 -0.16 -4.97 -0.14
C VAL A 19 -1.15 -5.43 0.93
N SER A 20 -1.17 -4.72 2.06
CA SER A 20 -2.09 -4.99 3.18
C SER A 20 -3.36 -4.13 3.15
N ARG A 21 -3.39 -3.11 2.29
CA ARG A 21 -4.55 -2.21 2.11
C ARG A 21 -4.80 -1.98 0.62
N ALA A 22 -6.06 -1.99 0.23
CA ALA A 22 -6.48 -1.74 -1.14
C ALA A 22 -7.94 -1.27 -1.22
N ILE A 23 -8.22 -0.43 -2.21
CA ILE A 23 -9.58 -0.11 -2.64
C ILE A 23 -10.02 -1.21 -3.60
N GLY A 24 -11.25 -1.73 -3.44
CA GLY A 24 -11.71 -2.91 -4.20
C GLY A 24 -11.35 -4.22 -3.51
N ASP A 25 -10.96 -5.25 -4.27
CA ASP A 25 -10.59 -6.58 -3.75
C ASP A 25 -11.60 -7.19 -2.77
N LEU A 26 -12.88 -7.17 -3.17
CA LEU A 26 -14.00 -7.59 -2.31
C LEU A 26 -13.79 -8.99 -1.70
N HIS A 27 -13.24 -9.91 -2.49
CA HIS A 27 -12.95 -11.29 -2.06
C HIS A 27 -11.86 -11.41 -0.98
N LEU A 28 -11.13 -10.33 -0.68
CA LEU A 28 -10.07 -10.28 0.33
C LEU A 28 -10.39 -9.34 1.49
N LYS A 29 -11.62 -8.79 1.57
CA LYS A 29 -11.99 -7.78 2.58
C LYS A 29 -11.91 -8.25 4.03
N GLU A 30 -11.86 -9.55 4.28
CA GLU A 30 -11.58 -10.09 5.62
C GLU A 30 -10.15 -9.75 6.10
N TRP A 31 -9.19 -9.57 5.18
CA TRP A 31 -7.77 -9.42 5.49
C TRP A 31 -7.13 -8.15 4.93
N VAL A 32 -7.75 -7.52 3.93
CA VAL A 32 -7.26 -6.30 3.26
C VAL A 32 -8.26 -5.17 3.46
N ILE A 33 -7.86 -4.16 4.22
CA ILE A 33 -8.72 -3.02 4.56
C ILE A 33 -8.66 -1.94 3.47
N SER A 34 -9.74 -1.17 3.33
CA SER A 34 -9.79 0.04 2.49
C SER A 34 -9.59 1.33 3.28
N GLU A 35 -9.41 1.25 4.60
CA GLU A 35 -9.21 2.43 5.44
C GLU A 35 -7.85 3.07 5.13
N PRO A 36 -7.82 4.33 4.67
CA PRO A 36 -6.57 5.02 4.37
C PRO A 36 -5.77 5.33 5.64
N GLU A 37 -4.49 5.63 5.46
CA GLU A 37 -3.72 6.35 6.46
C GLU A 37 -3.83 7.84 6.17
N VAL A 38 -4.22 8.64 7.18
CA VAL A 38 -4.46 10.07 7.02
C VAL A 38 -3.49 10.85 7.90
N GLY A 39 -2.71 11.72 7.27
CA GLY A 39 -1.76 12.62 7.93
C GLY A 39 -2.02 14.08 7.59
N LYS A 40 -1.54 14.97 8.46
CA LYS A 40 -1.49 16.43 8.20
C LYS A 40 -0.06 16.90 8.37
N LEU A 41 0.37 17.82 7.52
CA LEU A 41 1.69 18.43 7.56
C LEU A 41 1.54 19.94 7.43
N GLU A 42 2.23 20.69 8.28
CA GLU A 42 2.34 22.14 8.16
C GLU A 42 3.29 22.50 7.01
N LEU A 43 2.85 23.40 6.12
CA LEU A 43 3.66 23.85 5.00
C LEU A 43 4.54 25.02 5.44
N SER A 44 5.85 24.93 5.17
CA SER A 44 6.77 26.05 5.31
C SER A 44 7.09 26.68 3.95
N SER A 45 7.76 27.84 3.96
CA SER A 45 8.27 28.49 2.75
C SER A 45 9.25 27.63 1.94
N ASP A 46 9.84 26.60 2.55
CA ASP A 46 10.82 25.72 1.91
C ASP A 46 10.15 24.57 1.13
N CYS A 47 8.84 24.35 1.32
CA CYS A 47 8.07 23.34 0.60
C CYS A 47 7.65 23.84 -0.79
N GLN A 48 8.47 23.55 -1.82
CA GLN A 48 8.21 24.03 -3.18
C GLN A 48 7.21 23.17 -3.98
N PHE A 49 7.19 21.86 -3.74
CA PHE A 49 6.34 20.92 -4.47
C PHE A 49 6.05 19.65 -3.66
N LEU A 50 4.97 18.97 -4.02
CA LEU A 50 4.62 17.63 -3.55
C LEU A 50 4.81 16.64 -4.69
N VAL A 51 5.58 15.57 -4.45
CA VAL A 51 5.74 14.46 -5.41
C VAL A 51 4.92 13.27 -4.93
N MET A 52 4.08 12.73 -5.81
CA MET A 52 3.35 11.49 -5.59
C MET A 52 3.75 10.50 -6.67
N ALA A 53 3.98 9.25 -6.29
CA ALA A 53 4.41 8.19 -7.20
C ALA A 53 3.90 6.82 -6.72
N SER A 54 3.84 5.86 -7.65
CA SER A 54 3.68 4.45 -7.31
C SER A 54 5.02 3.84 -6.86
N ASP A 55 4.97 2.62 -6.34
CA ASP A 55 6.13 1.78 -6.01
C ASP A 55 7.13 1.65 -7.17
N GLY A 56 6.65 1.58 -8.41
CA GLY A 56 7.50 1.49 -9.60
C GLY A 56 8.52 2.63 -9.80
N LEU A 57 8.40 3.78 -9.12
CA LEU A 57 9.46 4.81 -9.13
C LEU A 57 10.69 4.38 -8.31
N TRP A 58 10.48 3.56 -7.30
CA TRP A 58 11.48 3.16 -6.30
C TRP A 58 11.94 1.71 -6.47
N ASP A 59 11.24 0.92 -7.29
CA ASP A 59 11.67 -0.41 -7.73
C ASP A 59 12.88 -0.29 -8.68
N LYS A 60 13.98 -0.99 -8.34
CA LYS A 60 15.23 -1.03 -9.12
C LYS A 60 15.25 -2.17 -10.13
#